data_AF-A0A812VTR9-F1
#
_entry.id   AF-A0A812VTR9-F1
#
_cell.length_a   1.000
_cell.length_b   1.000
_cell.length_c   1.000
_cell.angle_alpha   90.00
_cell.angle_beta   90.00
_cell.angle_gamma   90.00
#
_symmetry.space_group_name_H-M   'P 1'
#
loop_
_entity.id
_entity.type
_entity.pdbx_description
1 polymer ?
#
loop_
_entity_poly.entity_id
_entity_poly.type
_entity_poly.pdbx_seq_one_letter_code
_entity_poly.pdbx_strand_id
1 'polypeptide(L)'
;FRRTYFMDKFCVHQGDPDLKRRGVASFAAFIGKSQRMLLLWSPQYFTRLWCTLEVAALVRASNGINGQIEGALPLDFFPLQLASVSCMAWLLQFIAYLAIDIYRMFNPSDVAAASVTIFLVILASMILMRSLTAYARARIALADQLQNFSIQEAQCARLEDRAKVQERVLKWFENLDTCNQHIREKVKDQVLAVLGPSQHYPTRMILPVMLINIFDEADYISSGHHVDQGANGWFSSMCWCCFVGTAVPVCY
;
A
#
# COMPACT_ATOMS: atom_id res chain seq x y z
N PHE A 1 26.30 6.54 -6.86
CA PHE A 1 25.42 5.81 -7.79
C PHE A 1 24.05 6.48 -7.85
N ARG A 2 23.60 6.94 -9.03
CA ARG A 2 22.28 7.58 -9.21
C ARG A 2 21.25 6.49 -9.55
N ARG A 3 20.16 6.38 -8.79
CA ARG A 3 19.04 5.49 -9.12
C ARG A 3 18.13 6.19 -10.11
N THR A 4 17.73 5.51 -11.18
CA THR A 4 16.80 6.01 -12.20
C THR A 4 15.47 5.28 -12.06
N TYR A 5 14.38 6.03 -12.03
CA TYR A 5 13.02 5.49 -11.91
C TYR A 5 12.22 5.88 -13.14
N PHE A 6 11.50 4.91 -13.70
CA PHE A 6 10.50 5.15 -14.74
C PHE A 6 9.13 5.14 -14.08
N MET A 7 8.35 6.19 -14.32
CA MET A 7 6.97 6.30 -13.86
C MET A 7 6.09 6.61 -15.06
N ASP A 8 5.23 5.67 -15.41
CA ASP A 8 4.34 5.70 -16.56
C ASP A 8 3.63 7.06 -16.72
N LYS A 9 3.04 7.56 -15.63
CA LYS A 9 2.22 8.76 -15.61
C LYS A 9 3.00 10.03 -15.96
N PHE A 10 4.29 10.06 -15.65
CA PHE A 10 5.17 11.21 -15.93
C PHE A 10 5.92 11.06 -17.24
N CYS A 11 6.20 9.83 -17.68
CA CYS A 11 6.98 9.57 -18.88
C CYS A 11 6.12 9.44 -20.15
N VAL A 12 4.81 9.20 -20.00
CA VAL A 12 3.87 9.10 -21.12
C VAL A 12 2.99 10.34 -21.16
N HIS A 13 2.97 11.01 -22.31
CA HIS A 13 2.17 12.21 -22.49
C HIS A 13 0.67 11.88 -22.36
N GLN A 14 -0.03 12.54 -21.43
CA GLN A 14 -1.43 12.22 -21.11
C GLN A 14 -2.44 12.96 -22.01
N GLY A 15 -2.05 14.11 -22.58
CA GLY A 15 -2.94 15.00 -23.34
C GLY A 15 -2.85 14.90 -24.87
N ASP A 16 -1.78 14.29 -25.40
CA ASP A 16 -1.51 14.22 -26.85
C ASP A 16 -1.61 12.75 -27.26
N PRO A 17 -2.57 12.39 -28.12
CA PRO A 17 -2.80 11.00 -28.53
C PRO A 17 -1.62 10.35 -29.26
N ASP A 18 -0.86 11.10 -30.06
CA ASP A 18 0.26 10.59 -30.85
C ASP A 18 1.50 10.39 -29.99
N LEU A 19 1.80 11.33 -29.10
CA LEU A 19 2.86 11.16 -28.10
C LEU A 19 2.51 10.04 -27.12
N LYS A 20 1.26 9.93 -26.68
CA LYS A 20 0.79 8.81 -25.86
C LYS A 20 1.03 7.48 -26.57
N ARG A 21 0.65 7.37 -27.85
CA ARG A 21 0.82 6.16 -28.66
C ARG A 21 2.29 5.75 -28.76
N ARG A 22 3.20 6.71 -28.98
CA ARG A 22 4.65 6.46 -28.99
C ARG A 22 5.16 6.03 -27.62
N GLY A 23 4.69 6.67 -26.54
CA GLY A 23 5.02 6.27 -25.17
C GLY A 23 4.59 4.83 -24.87
N VAL A 24 3.35 4.47 -25.24
CA VAL A 24 2.83 3.07 -25.17
C VAL A 24 3.73 2.12 -25.95
N ALA A 25 4.23 2.57 -27.11
CA ALA A 25 5.13 1.77 -27.94
C ALA A 25 6.42 1.36 -27.26
N SER A 26 6.93 2.23 -26.40
CA SER A 26 8.20 2.04 -25.73
C SER A 26 8.09 1.29 -24.40
N PHE A 27 6.90 0.94 -23.90
CA PHE A 27 6.75 0.30 -22.58
C PHE A 27 7.57 -0.96 -22.39
N ALA A 28 7.45 -1.91 -23.33
CA ALA A 28 8.22 -3.15 -23.26
C ALA A 28 9.73 -2.90 -23.26
N ALA A 29 10.20 -1.85 -23.95
CA ALA A 29 11.60 -1.46 -23.95
C ALA A 29 12.03 -0.88 -22.60
N PHE A 30 11.21 -0.01 -21.99
CA PHE A 30 11.50 0.53 -20.65
C PHE A 30 11.51 -0.56 -19.59
N ILE A 31 10.52 -1.45 -19.61
CA ILE A 31 10.43 -2.55 -18.65
C ILE A 31 11.58 -3.54 -18.87
N GLY A 32 11.92 -3.89 -20.12
CA GLY A 32 13.05 -4.76 -20.44
C GLY A 32 14.43 -4.17 -20.09
N LYS A 33 14.54 -2.85 -19.92
CA LYS A 33 15.76 -2.18 -19.41
C LYS A 33 15.72 -1.92 -17.91
N SER A 34 14.59 -2.17 -17.26
CA SER A 34 14.42 -1.96 -15.82
C SER A 34 14.93 -3.18 -15.05
N GLN A 35 15.62 -2.94 -13.94
CA GLN A 35 16.11 -4.03 -13.09
C GLN A 35 14.98 -4.66 -12.26
N ARG A 36 13.99 -3.86 -11.87
CA ARG A 36 12.85 -4.23 -11.03
C ARG A 36 11.64 -3.37 -11.36
N MET A 37 10.44 -3.91 -11.18
CA MET A 37 9.17 -3.21 -11.25
C MET A 37 8.57 -3.12 -9.85
N LEU A 38 8.25 -1.89 -9.40
CA LEU A 38 7.50 -1.67 -8.17
C LEU A 38 6.01 -1.51 -8.50
N LEU A 39 5.20 -2.46 -8.07
CA LEU A 39 3.75 -2.47 -8.26
C LEU A 39 3.07 -1.93 -7.00
N LEU A 40 2.57 -0.70 -7.11
CA LEU A 40 1.76 -0.05 -6.08
C LEU A 40 0.31 -0.52 -6.21
N TRP A 41 -0.07 -1.51 -5.40
CA TRP A 41 -1.36 -2.17 -5.53
C TRP A 41 -2.50 -1.39 -4.88
N SER A 42 -3.59 -1.31 -5.63
CA SER A 42 -4.93 -0.97 -5.18
C SER A 42 -5.89 -2.07 -5.63
N PRO A 43 -7.09 -2.22 -5.03
CA PRO A 43 -8.06 -3.27 -5.41
C PRO A 43 -8.44 -3.23 -6.91
N GLN A 44 -8.42 -2.04 -7.51
CA GLN A 44 -8.70 -1.84 -8.93
C GLN A 44 -7.47 -2.02 -9.83
N TYR A 45 -6.31 -2.45 -9.31
CA TYR A 45 -5.09 -2.55 -10.10
C TYR A 45 -5.26 -3.56 -11.25
N PHE A 46 -5.63 -4.79 -10.92
CA PHE A 46 -5.81 -5.86 -11.90
C PHE A 46 -7.13 -5.77 -12.68
N THR A 47 -8.02 -4.81 -12.37
CA THR A 47 -9.17 -4.52 -13.24
C THR A 47 -8.82 -3.56 -14.36
N ARG A 48 -7.73 -2.80 -14.27
CA ARG A 48 -7.39 -1.75 -15.25
C ARG A 48 -6.49 -2.29 -16.35
N LEU A 49 -6.93 -2.13 -17.60
CA LEU A 49 -6.24 -2.62 -18.79
C LEU A 49 -4.81 -2.08 -18.92
N TRP A 50 -4.57 -0.85 -18.48
CA TRP A 50 -3.24 -0.25 -18.51
C TRP A 50 -2.28 -0.93 -17.54
N CYS A 51 -2.71 -1.11 -16.30
CA CYS A 51 -1.92 -1.76 -15.26
C CYS A 51 -1.61 -3.22 -15.60
N THR A 52 -2.54 -3.92 -16.26
CA THR A 52 -2.32 -5.29 -16.71
C THR A 52 -1.37 -5.38 -17.89
N LEU A 53 -1.35 -4.38 -18.78
CA LEU A 53 -0.33 -4.28 -19.84
C LEU A 53 1.09 -4.15 -19.25
N GLU A 54 1.26 -3.38 -18.18
CA GLU A 54 2.56 -3.22 -17.51
C GLU A 54 3.06 -4.55 -16.93
N VAL A 55 2.17 -5.29 -16.28
CA VAL A 55 2.48 -6.63 -15.76
C VAL A 55 2.77 -7.61 -16.90
N ALA A 56 1.99 -7.58 -17.98
CA ALA A 56 2.23 -8.42 -19.15
C ALA A 56 3.59 -8.12 -19.81
N ALA A 57 3.98 -6.85 -19.87
CA ALA A 57 5.28 -6.45 -20.38
C ALA A 57 6.43 -6.92 -19.46
N LEU A 58 6.24 -6.93 -18.13
CA LEU A 58 7.21 -7.49 -17.19
C LEU A 58 7.39 -9.00 -17.40
N VAL A 59 6.28 -9.73 -17.51
CA VAL A 59 6.29 -11.17 -17.80
C VAL A 59 7.04 -11.41 -19.10
N ARG A 60 6.71 -10.68 -20.17
CA ARG A 60 7.39 -10.81 -21.46
C ARG A 60 8.88 -10.52 -21.37
N ALA A 61 9.28 -9.48 -20.64
CA ALA A 61 10.68 -9.13 -20.45
C ALA A 61 11.46 -10.18 -19.63
N SER A 62 10.74 -10.95 -18.80
CA SER A 62 11.30 -12.00 -17.94
C SER A 62 11.28 -13.39 -18.59
N ASN A 63 10.60 -13.55 -19.73
CA ASN A 63 10.65 -14.77 -20.52
C ASN A 63 12.07 -14.91 -21.11
N GLY A 64 12.75 -16.01 -20.78
CA GLY A 64 14.05 -16.36 -21.33
C GLY A 64 13.97 -16.76 -22.81
N ILE A 65 15.11 -17.18 -23.37
CA ILE A 65 15.26 -17.52 -24.80
C ILE A 65 14.25 -18.61 -25.24
N ASN A 66 13.85 -19.50 -24.33
CA ASN A 66 12.91 -20.59 -24.58
C ASN A 66 11.43 -20.24 -24.26
N GLY A 67 11.12 -18.96 -24.00
CA GLY A 67 9.77 -18.53 -23.64
C GLY A 67 9.33 -18.89 -22.22
N GLN A 68 10.18 -19.53 -21.43
CA GLN A 68 9.94 -19.83 -20.02
C GLN A 68 10.55 -18.75 -19.12
N ILE A 69 9.85 -18.43 -18.03
CA ILE A 69 10.36 -17.51 -16.99
C ILE A 69 11.35 -18.29 -16.13
N GLU A 70 12.63 -17.91 -16.22
CA GLU A 70 13.69 -18.45 -15.36
C GLU A 70 13.70 -17.69 -14.02
N GLY A 71 13.20 -18.33 -12.96
CA GLY A 71 13.23 -17.77 -11.61
C GLY A 71 12.03 -16.87 -11.25
N ALA A 72 12.20 -16.06 -10.20
CA ALA A 72 11.17 -15.12 -9.73
C ALA A 72 11.14 -13.88 -10.63
N LEU A 73 9.95 -13.31 -10.88
CA LEU A 73 9.85 -12.05 -11.61
C LEU A 73 10.56 -10.95 -10.81
N PRO A 74 11.19 -9.97 -11.46
CA PRO A 74 11.75 -8.82 -10.77
C PRO A 74 10.63 -7.83 -10.39
N LEU A 75 9.66 -8.30 -9.59
CA LEU A 75 8.45 -7.61 -9.17
C LEU A 75 8.46 -7.40 -7.65
N ASP A 76 8.47 -6.14 -7.24
CA ASP A 76 8.22 -5.72 -5.87
C ASP A 76 6.74 -5.32 -5.73
N PHE A 77 6.01 -5.98 -4.85
CA PHE A 77 4.60 -5.70 -4.61
C PHE A 77 4.42 -4.86 -3.35
N PHE A 78 3.67 -3.77 -3.43
CA PHE A 78 3.45 -2.86 -2.31
C PHE A 78 1.99 -2.42 -2.20
N PRO A 79 1.28 -2.71 -1.10
CA PRO A 79 -0.13 -2.30 -0.94
C PRO A 79 -0.26 -0.80 -0.61
N LEU A 80 -0.74 -0.01 -1.57
CA LEU A 80 -0.81 1.45 -1.46
C LEU A 80 -1.84 1.92 -0.42
N GLN A 81 -2.99 1.25 -0.34
CA GLN A 81 -4.09 1.64 0.54
C GLN A 81 -3.64 1.70 2.00
N LEU A 82 -2.90 0.70 2.43
CA LEU A 82 -2.44 0.62 3.81
C LEU A 82 -1.48 1.76 4.14
N ALA A 83 -0.50 2.03 3.27
CA ALA A 83 0.43 3.15 3.48
C ALA A 83 -0.28 4.51 3.52
N SER A 84 -1.27 4.73 2.63
CA SER A 84 -2.02 5.99 2.60
C SER A 84 -2.87 6.18 3.87
N VAL A 85 -3.52 5.11 4.35
CA VAL A 85 -4.31 5.15 5.58
C VAL A 85 -3.42 5.32 6.80
N SER A 86 -2.32 4.57 6.90
CA SER A 86 -1.37 4.69 8.02
C SER A 86 -0.81 6.11 8.10
N CYS A 87 -0.45 6.72 6.96
CA CYS A 87 0.00 8.10 6.90
C CYS A 87 -1.10 9.08 7.34
N MET A 88 -2.34 8.89 6.90
CA MET A 88 -3.46 9.74 7.29
C MET A 88 -3.80 9.61 8.78
N ALA A 89 -3.80 8.38 9.32
CA ALA A 89 -4.02 8.13 10.74
C ALA A 89 -2.92 8.76 11.59
N TRP A 90 -1.65 8.63 11.17
CA TRP A 90 -0.51 9.30 11.80
C TRP A 90 -0.68 10.83 11.80
N LEU A 91 -1.04 11.42 10.66
CA LEU A 91 -1.20 12.87 10.54
C LEU A 91 -2.34 13.39 11.42
N LEU A 92 -3.49 12.69 11.43
CA LEU A 92 -4.62 13.04 12.29
C LEU A 92 -4.25 12.96 13.77
N GLN A 93 -3.56 11.90 14.16
CA GLN A 93 -3.11 11.71 15.54
C GLN A 93 -2.09 12.77 15.95
N PHE A 94 -1.14 13.09 15.08
CA PHE A 94 -0.15 14.15 15.29
C PHE A 94 -0.81 15.52 15.50
N ILE A 95 -1.76 15.90 14.64
CA ILE A 95 -2.48 17.18 14.74
C ILE A 95 -3.31 17.22 16.03
N ALA A 96 -3.96 16.11 16.40
CA ALA A 96 -4.73 16.01 17.64
C ALA A 96 -3.84 16.25 18.87
N TYR A 97 -2.71 15.54 18.97
CA TYR A 97 -1.77 15.71 20.09
C TYR A 97 -1.23 17.13 20.14
N LEU A 98 -0.77 17.68 19.01
CA LEU A 98 -0.27 19.05 18.95
C LEU A 98 -1.32 20.07 19.44
N ALA A 99 -2.58 19.92 19.04
CA ALA A 99 -3.66 20.81 19.48
C ALA A 99 -3.92 20.70 20.99
N ILE A 100 -3.83 19.49 21.55
CA ILE A 100 -4.00 19.23 22.99
C ILE A 100 -2.84 19.83 23.78
N ASP A 101 -1.60 19.67 23.33
CA ASP A 101 -0.42 20.21 24.02
C ASP A 101 -0.44 21.73 24.05
N ILE A 102 -0.79 22.35 22.91
CA ILE A 102 -1.03 23.80 22.85
C ILE A 102 -2.12 24.20 23.84
N TYR A 103 -3.22 23.44 23.94
CA TYR A 103 -4.30 23.75 24.88
C TYR A 103 -3.86 23.62 26.36
N ARG A 104 -3.14 22.53 26.69
CA ARG A 104 -2.63 22.26 28.04
C ARG A 104 -1.64 23.31 28.52
N MET A 105 -0.85 23.91 27.61
CA MET A 105 0.02 25.04 27.94
C MET A 105 -0.76 26.23 28.55
N PHE A 106 -2.01 26.43 28.14
CA PHE A 106 -2.85 27.51 28.67
C PHE A 106 -3.77 27.07 29.81
N ASN A 107 -4.14 25.78 29.89
CA ASN A 107 -5.10 25.25 30.87
C ASN A 107 -4.66 23.87 31.43
N PRO A 108 -3.67 23.84 32.36
CA PRO A 108 -3.02 22.60 32.77
C PRO A 108 -3.88 21.64 33.62
N SER A 109 -4.92 22.13 34.30
CA SER A 109 -5.78 21.32 35.19
C SER A 109 -7.11 20.87 34.55
N ASP A 110 -7.26 21.02 33.24
CA ASP A 110 -8.54 20.79 32.57
C ASP A 110 -8.78 19.30 32.22
N VAL A 111 -9.69 18.68 32.96
CA VAL A 111 -10.15 17.29 32.75
C VAL A 111 -10.88 17.13 31.40
N ALA A 112 -11.43 18.21 30.84
CA ALA A 112 -12.06 18.18 29.52
C ALA A 112 -11.04 17.87 28.41
N ALA A 113 -9.80 18.37 28.53
CA ALA A 113 -8.75 18.10 27.56
C ALA A 113 -8.43 16.60 27.45
N ALA A 114 -8.30 15.92 28.59
CA ALA A 114 -8.05 14.47 28.63
C ALA A 114 -9.21 13.66 28.02
N SER A 115 -10.46 14.09 28.26
CA SER A 115 -11.66 13.45 27.70
C SER A 115 -11.70 13.56 26.18
N VAL A 116 -11.30 14.72 25.63
CA VAL A 116 -11.17 14.94 24.19
C VAL A 116 -10.05 14.07 23.60
N THR A 117 -8.91 13.94 24.27
CA THR A 117 -7.81 13.06 23.85
C THR A 117 -8.28 11.61 23.69
N ILE A 118 -8.94 11.07 24.72
CA ILE A 118 -9.45 9.69 24.71
C ILE A 118 -10.44 9.50 23.55
N PHE A 119 -11.34 10.46 23.33
CA PHE A 119 -12.29 10.40 22.22
C PHE A 119 -11.60 10.38 20.85
N LEU A 120 -10.61 11.26 20.62
CA LEU A 120 -9.88 11.33 19.35
C LEU A 120 -9.07 10.07 19.07
N VAL A 121 -8.46 9.48 20.11
CA VAL A 121 -7.71 8.22 20.01
C VAL A 121 -8.63 7.06 19.68
N ILE A 122 -9.81 6.96 20.32
CA ILE A 122 -10.82 5.94 20.01
C ILE A 122 -11.29 6.11 18.56
N LEU A 123 -11.55 7.35 18.12
CA LEU A 123 -11.96 7.63 16.74
C LEU A 123 -10.88 7.23 15.72
N ALA A 124 -9.62 7.61 15.96
CA ALA A 124 -8.49 7.24 15.11
C ALA A 124 -8.30 5.71 15.06
N SER A 125 -8.43 5.03 16.19
CA SER A 125 -8.36 3.58 16.30
C SER A 125 -9.49 2.88 15.52
N MET A 126 -10.71 3.41 15.58
CA MET A 126 -11.84 2.91 14.79
C MET A 126 -11.60 3.08 13.28
N ILE A 127 -11.05 4.22 12.84
CA ILE A 127 -10.70 4.47 11.43
C ILE A 127 -9.62 3.50 10.97
N LEU A 128 -8.56 3.31 11.78
CA LEU A 128 -7.49 2.37 11.50
C LEU A 128 -8.03 0.93 11.39
N MET A 129 -8.86 0.49 12.35
CA MET A 129 -9.46 -0.85 12.33
C MET A 129 -10.38 -1.08 11.13
N ARG A 130 -11.21 -0.10 10.76
CA ARG A 130 -12.04 -0.19 9.55
C ARG A 130 -11.18 -0.32 8.30
N SER A 131 -10.07 0.39 8.25
CA SER A 131 -9.16 0.37 7.10
C SER A 131 -8.36 -0.92 7.01
N LEU A 132 -7.89 -1.45 8.14
CA LEU A 132 -7.27 -2.78 8.22
C LEU A 132 -8.25 -3.88 7.77
N THR A 133 -9.51 -3.76 8.19
CA THR A 133 -10.59 -4.67 7.76
C THR A 133 -10.84 -4.58 6.26
N ALA A 134 -10.92 -3.35 5.71
CA ALA A 134 -11.08 -3.13 4.27
C ALA A 134 -9.89 -3.68 3.47
N TYR A 135 -8.67 -3.49 3.97
CA TYR A 135 -7.45 -4.06 3.39
C TYR A 135 -7.46 -5.59 3.40
N ALA A 136 -7.84 -6.22 4.53
CA ALA A 136 -7.93 -7.67 4.63
C ALA A 136 -8.95 -8.25 3.63
N ARG A 137 -10.13 -7.61 3.52
CA ARG A 137 -11.14 -7.98 2.50
C ARG A 137 -10.59 -7.83 1.08
N ALA A 138 -9.91 -6.73 0.80
CA ALA A 138 -9.33 -6.47 -0.51
C ALA A 138 -8.21 -7.48 -0.86
N ARG A 139 -7.43 -7.93 0.12
CA ARG A 139 -6.44 -9.01 -0.05
C ARG A 139 -7.07 -10.34 -0.40
N ILE A 140 -8.17 -10.70 0.28
CA ILE A 140 -8.91 -11.93 -0.04
C ILE A 140 -9.46 -11.85 -1.46
N ALA A 141 -10.07 -10.72 -1.83
CA ALA A 141 -10.58 -10.49 -3.17
C ALA A 141 -9.47 -10.51 -4.24
N LEU A 142 -8.25 -10.06 -3.91
CA LEU A 142 -7.12 -10.07 -4.85
C LEU A 142 -6.74 -11.49 -5.29
N ALA A 143 -6.75 -12.46 -4.37
CA ALA A 143 -6.42 -13.84 -4.70
C ALA A 143 -7.40 -14.42 -5.74
N ASP A 144 -8.69 -14.15 -5.54
CA ASP A 144 -9.76 -14.55 -6.47
C ASP A 144 -9.67 -13.78 -7.80
N GLN A 145 -9.43 -12.47 -7.74
CA GLN A 145 -9.25 -11.61 -8.91
C GLN A 145 -8.08 -12.08 -9.80
N LEU A 146 -6.96 -12.50 -9.19
CA LEU A 146 -5.82 -13.03 -9.93
C LEU A 146 -6.08 -14.44 -10.47
N GLN A 147 -6.85 -15.26 -9.77
CA GLN A 147 -7.21 -16.60 -10.23
C GLN A 147 -8.13 -16.58 -11.45
N ASN A 148 -9.13 -15.70 -11.44
CA ASN A 148 -10.11 -15.55 -12.52
C ASN A 148 -9.72 -14.44 -13.51
N PHE A 149 -8.48 -13.96 -13.45
CA PHE A 149 -8.02 -12.81 -14.21
C PHE A 149 -8.21 -13.00 -15.72
N SER A 150 -8.77 -12.00 -16.41
CA SER A 150 -8.92 -11.98 -17.87
C SER A 150 -8.63 -10.59 -18.42
N ILE A 151 -7.62 -10.49 -19.31
CA ILE A 151 -7.27 -9.21 -19.93
C ILE A 151 -8.39 -8.68 -20.84
N GLN A 152 -9.23 -9.55 -21.37
CA GLN A 152 -10.38 -9.22 -22.20
C GLN A 152 -11.46 -8.48 -21.39
N GLU A 153 -11.58 -8.78 -20.10
CA GLU A 153 -12.54 -8.18 -19.19
C GLU A 153 -12.00 -6.91 -18.51
N ALA A 154 -10.71 -6.62 -18.65
CA ALA A 154 -10.07 -5.48 -18.01
C ALA A 154 -10.67 -4.14 -18.49
N GLN A 155 -11.08 -3.31 -17.53
CA GLN A 155 -11.67 -2.01 -17.73
C GLN A 155 -10.67 -1.08 -18.43
N CYS A 156 -11.17 -0.33 -19.43
CA CYS A 156 -10.38 0.64 -20.16
C CYS A 156 -11.00 2.04 -19.99
N ALA A 157 -10.18 3.03 -19.69
CA ALA A 157 -10.64 4.42 -19.56
C ALA A 157 -11.12 5.00 -20.90
N ARG A 158 -10.54 4.53 -22.03
CA ARG A 158 -10.93 4.91 -23.39
C ARG A 158 -11.02 3.66 -24.25
N LEU A 159 -12.20 3.37 -24.79
CA LEU A 159 -12.42 2.16 -25.58
C LEU A 159 -11.47 2.05 -26.79
N GLU A 160 -11.04 3.18 -27.35
CA GLU A 160 -10.03 3.25 -28.42
C GLU A 160 -8.66 2.67 -28.05
N ASP A 161 -8.28 2.72 -26.76
CA ASP A 161 -7.02 2.19 -26.28
C ASP A 161 -7.07 0.66 -26.16
N ARG A 162 -8.27 0.06 -26.05
CA ARG A 162 -8.44 -1.39 -25.87
C ARG A 162 -7.87 -2.19 -27.04
N ALA A 163 -8.26 -1.85 -28.27
CA ALA A 163 -7.80 -2.55 -29.47
C ALA A 163 -6.27 -2.52 -29.58
N LYS A 164 -5.66 -1.36 -29.30
CA LYS A 164 -4.21 -1.16 -29.36
C LYS A 164 -3.47 -1.98 -28.29
N VAL A 165 -4.01 -2.05 -27.08
CA VAL A 165 -3.42 -2.84 -26.00
C VAL A 165 -3.52 -4.34 -26.32
N GLN A 166 -4.67 -4.80 -26.78
CA GLN A 166 -4.86 -6.21 -27.15
C GLN A 166 -3.94 -6.63 -28.31
N GLU A 167 -3.81 -5.79 -29.35
CA GLU A 167 -2.89 -6.03 -30.47
C GLU A 167 -1.43 -6.19 -29.98
N ARG A 168 -1.01 -5.39 -28.99
CA ARG A 168 0.34 -5.49 -28.41
C ARG A 168 0.53 -6.75 -27.61
N VAL A 169 -0.45 -7.12 -26.79
CA VAL A 169 -0.37 -8.35 -26.00
C VAL A 169 -0.34 -9.57 -26.91
N LEU A 170 -1.14 -9.57 -27.98
CA LEU A 170 -1.08 -10.60 -29.04
C LEU A 170 0.31 -10.68 -29.67
N LYS A 171 0.95 -9.55 -29.97
CA LYS A 171 2.35 -9.53 -30.47
C LYS A 171 3.36 -10.10 -29.48
N TRP A 172 3.08 -10.12 -28.18
CA TRP A 172 4.01 -10.60 -27.15
C TRP A 172 3.82 -12.06 -26.77
N PHE A 173 2.57 -12.55 -26.80
CA PHE A 173 2.19 -13.86 -26.26
C PHE A 173 1.48 -14.76 -27.29
N GLU A 174 1.41 -14.33 -28.56
CA GLU A 174 0.71 -14.97 -29.69
C GLU A 174 -0.81 -15.00 -29.53
N ASN A 175 -1.31 -15.32 -28.33
CA ASN A 175 -2.70 -15.32 -27.96
C ASN A 175 -2.89 -14.64 -26.58
N LEU A 176 -4.12 -14.18 -26.30
CA LEU A 176 -4.44 -13.50 -25.03
C LEU A 176 -4.49 -14.47 -23.85
N ASP A 177 -4.80 -15.75 -24.09
CA ASP A 177 -4.98 -16.75 -23.04
C ASP A 177 -3.66 -17.16 -22.40
N THR A 178 -2.58 -17.21 -23.17
CA THR A 178 -1.21 -17.40 -22.70
C THR A 178 -0.83 -16.25 -21.78
N CYS A 179 -1.15 -14.99 -22.12
CA CYS A 179 -0.93 -13.86 -21.21
C CYS A 179 -1.73 -14.03 -19.90
N ASN A 180 -3.01 -14.40 -19.99
CA ASN A 180 -3.86 -14.66 -18.83
C ASN A 180 -3.27 -15.77 -17.94
N GLN A 181 -2.80 -16.87 -18.52
CA GLN A 181 -2.20 -17.99 -17.81
C GLN A 181 -0.95 -17.55 -17.03
N HIS A 182 -0.03 -16.82 -17.67
CA HIS A 182 1.18 -16.33 -17.00
C HIS A 182 0.85 -15.41 -15.80
N ILE A 183 -0.21 -14.59 -15.91
CA ILE A 183 -0.64 -13.73 -14.79
C ILE A 183 -1.29 -14.57 -13.67
N ARG A 184 -2.17 -15.51 -14.02
CA ARG A 184 -2.88 -16.39 -13.07
C ARG A 184 -1.95 -17.32 -12.30
N GLU A 185 -0.83 -17.72 -12.89
CA GLU A 185 0.16 -18.60 -12.26
C GLU A 185 1.29 -17.77 -11.66
N LYS A 186 2.16 -17.19 -12.49
CA LYS A 186 3.43 -16.61 -12.04
C LYS A 186 3.24 -15.33 -11.22
N VAL A 187 2.41 -14.41 -11.69
CA VAL A 187 2.18 -13.15 -10.98
C VAL A 187 1.41 -13.41 -9.69
N LYS A 188 0.38 -14.28 -9.74
CA LYS A 188 -0.36 -14.71 -8.56
C LYS A 188 0.56 -15.32 -7.50
N ASP A 189 1.35 -16.33 -7.86
CA ASP A 189 2.22 -17.03 -6.92
C ASP A 189 3.19 -16.07 -6.24
N GLN A 190 3.80 -15.16 -7.00
CA GLN A 190 4.71 -14.17 -6.44
C GLN A 190 4.02 -13.14 -5.55
N VAL A 191 2.87 -12.60 -5.98
CA VAL A 191 2.12 -11.63 -5.16
C VAL A 191 1.65 -12.28 -3.86
N LEU A 192 1.13 -13.51 -3.91
CA LEU A 192 0.70 -14.23 -2.72
C LEU A 192 1.88 -14.60 -1.80
N ALA A 193 3.04 -14.96 -2.37
CA ALA A 193 4.25 -15.22 -1.59
C ALA A 193 4.74 -13.97 -0.84
N VAL A 194 4.72 -12.79 -1.49
CA VAL A 194 5.09 -11.51 -0.85
C VAL A 194 4.11 -11.11 0.23
N LEU A 195 2.82 -11.35 0.01
CA LEU A 195 1.77 -11.01 0.97
C LEU A 195 1.72 -11.94 2.19
N GLY A 196 2.29 -13.16 2.08
CA GLY A 196 2.26 -14.15 3.14
C GLY A 196 0.85 -14.63 3.49
N PRO A 197 0.67 -15.25 4.68
CA PRO A 197 -0.62 -15.76 5.14
C PRO A 197 -1.76 -14.72 5.05
N SER A 198 -2.99 -15.18 4.89
CA SER A 198 -4.18 -14.32 4.77
C SER A 198 -4.41 -13.39 5.97
N GLN A 199 -3.93 -13.80 7.15
CA GLN A 199 -4.01 -13.02 8.40
C GLN A 199 -2.79 -12.10 8.62
N HIS A 200 -1.78 -12.14 7.75
CA HIS A 200 -0.59 -11.34 7.90
C HIS A 200 -0.86 -9.87 7.55
N TYR A 201 -0.54 -8.98 8.49
CA TYR A 201 -0.54 -7.53 8.29
C TYR A 201 0.91 -7.05 8.23
N PRO A 202 1.28 -6.16 7.28
CA PRO A 202 2.64 -5.65 7.20
C PRO A 202 2.88 -4.62 8.31
N THR A 203 3.26 -5.14 9.47
CA THR A 203 3.47 -4.45 10.75
C THR A 203 4.42 -3.26 10.63
N ARG A 204 5.42 -3.36 9.75
CA ARG A 204 6.37 -2.29 9.41
C ARG A 204 5.70 -1.01 8.92
N MET A 205 4.53 -1.10 8.26
CA MET A 205 3.78 0.08 7.81
C MET A 205 2.97 0.76 8.92
N ILE A 206 2.74 0.04 10.03
CA ILE A 206 1.99 0.55 11.19
C ILE A 206 2.94 1.18 12.21
N LEU A 207 4.22 0.80 12.19
CA LEU A 207 5.25 1.27 13.12
C LEU A 207 5.36 2.81 13.22
N PRO A 208 5.30 3.60 12.11
CA PRO A 208 5.29 5.06 12.22
C PRO A 208 4.11 5.61 13.03
N VAL A 209 2.92 5.01 12.89
CA VAL A 209 1.71 5.37 13.66
C VAL A 209 1.92 5.08 15.15
N MET A 210 2.58 3.97 15.48
CA MET A 210 2.88 3.62 16.88
C MET A 210 3.92 4.52 17.51
N LEU A 211 4.93 4.96 16.74
CA LEU A 211 6.03 5.78 17.25
C LEU A 211 5.57 7.10 17.88
N ILE A 212 4.51 7.74 17.37
CA ILE A 212 3.94 8.95 18.00
C ILE A 212 3.53 8.64 19.45
N ASN A 213 2.74 7.59 19.64
CA ASN A 213 2.23 7.24 20.98
C ASN A 213 3.38 6.85 21.91
N ILE A 214 4.43 6.21 21.38
CA ILE A 214 5.62 5.84 22.15
C ILE A 214 6.38 7.09 22.61
N PHE A 215 6.59 8.06 21.71
CA PHE A 215 7.33 9.28 22.05
C PHE A 215 6.54 10.21 22.97
N ASP A 216 5.23 10.35 22.76
CA ASP A 216 4.35 11.13 23.64
C ASP A 216 4.39 10.60 25.09
N GLU A 217 4.28 9.28 25.27
CA GLU A 217 4.39 8.66 26.60
C GLU A 217 5.80 8.77 27.18
N ALA A 218 6.84 8.64 26.36
CA ALA A 218 8.22 8.80 26.82
C ALA A 218 8.48 10.23 27.31
N ASP A 219 7.97 11.23 26.61
CA ASP A 219 8.06 12.64 27.00
C ASP A 219 7.23 12.90 28.27
N TYR A 220 6.01 12.36 28.37
CA TYR A 220 5.18 12.44 29.58
C TYR A 220 5.88 11.83 30.81
N ILE A 221 6.50 10.65 30.67
CA ILE A 221 7.31 10.03 31.72
C ILE A 221 8.51 10.91 32.06
N SER A 222 9.25 11.39 31.06
CA SER A 222 10.44 12.22 31.31
C SER A 222 10.12 13.54 32.02
N SER A 223 8.93 14.09 31.80
CA SER A 223 8.47 15.35 32.40
C SER A 223 8.16 15.28 33.89
N GLY A 224 8.08 14.07 34.47
CA GLY A 224 7.75 13.88 35.89
C GLY A 224 6.28 14.16 36.26
N HIS A 225 5.42 14.54 35.31
CA HIS A 225 4.01 14.88 35.56
C HIS A 225 3.19 13.74 36.20
N HIS A 226 3.60 12.49 35.98
CA HIS A 226 2.99 11.31 36.61
C HIS A 226 3.20 11.26 38.14
N VAL A 227 4.22 11.94 38.67
CA VAL A 227 4.49 12.04 40.12
C VAL A 227 3.50 12.99 40.79
N ASP A 228 3.17 14.11 40.15
CA ASP A 228 2.23 15.11 40.69
C ASP A 228 0.76 14.66 40.62
N GLN A 229 0.41 13.78 39.68
CA GLN A 229 -0.96 13.25 39.51
C GLN A 229 -1.25 11.98 40.34
N GLY A 230 -0.27 11.45 41.08
CA GLY A 230 -0.42 10.27 41.93
C GLY A 230 -0.83 8.99 41.16
N ALA A 231 -1.71 8.17 41.75
CA ALA A 231 -2.09 6.86 41.20
C ALA A 231 -2.79 6.93 39.82
N ASN A 232 -3.44 8.05 39.50
CA ASN A 232 -4.14 8.24 38.23
C ASN A 232 -3.17 8.44 37.05
N GLY A 233 -2.04 9.13 37.28
CA GLY A 233 -1.00 9.31 36.27
C GLY A 233 -0.34 7.98 35.88
N TRP A 234 -0.05 7.15 36.88
CA TRP A 234 0.49 5.80 36.69
C TRP A 234 -0.48 4.86 35.96
N PHE A 235 -1.77 4.88 36.33
CA PHE A 235 -2.77 4.04 35.68
C PHE A 235 -2.97 4.42 34.20
N SER A 236 -3.02 5.72 33.89
CA SER A 236 -3.12 6.21 32.51
C SER A 236 -1.94 5.73 31.66
N SER A 237 -0.71 5.89 32.17
CA SER A 237 0.49 5.47 31.43
C SER A 237 0.57 3.94 31.28
N MET A 238 0.17 3.16 32.29
CA MET A 238 0.06 1.70 32.17
C MET A 238 -0.93 1.28 31.08
N CYS A 239 -2.13 1.88 31.04
CA CYS A 239 -3.12 1.60 30.00
C CYS A 239 -2.58 1.92 28.59
N TRP A 240 -1.82 3.00 28.45
CA TRP A 240 -1.18 3.38 27.20
C TRP A 240 -0.02 2.46 26.80
N CYS A 241 0.86 2.09 27.73
CA CYS A 241 1.88 1.07 27.48
C CYS A 241 1.27 -0.28 27.11
N CYS A 242 0.15 -0.68 27.73
CA CYS A 242 -0.60 -1.87 27.35
C CYS A 242 -1.22 -1.74 25.95
N PHE A 243 -1.80 -0.58 25.59
CA PHE A 243 -2.33 -0.33 24.25
C PHE A 243 -1.22 -0.41 23.18
N VAL A 244 -0.09 0.25 23.41
CA VAL A 244 1.11 0.14 22.55
C VAL A 244 1.59 -1.30 22.48
N GLY A 245 1.61 -2.03 23.60
CA GLY A 245 1.98 -3.45 23.66
C GLY A 245 1.02 -4.37 22.89
N THR A 246 -0.29 -4.08 22.88
CA THR A 246 -1.27 -4.81 22.04
C THR A 246 -1.21 -4.41 20.57
N ALA A 247 -0.72 -3.20 20.28
CA ALA A 247 -0.52 -2.71 18.94
C ALA A 247 0.79 -3.23 18.33
N VAL A 248 1.80 -3.58 19.15
CA VAL A 248 2.93 -4.41 18.74
C VAL A 248 2.37 -5.79 18.39
N PRO A 249 2.27 -6.12 17.10
CA PRO A 249 1.73 -7.41 16.71
C PRO A 249 2.72 -8.46 17.19
N VAL A 250 2.27 -9.31 18.12
CA VAL A 250 2.97 -10.55 18.46
C VAL A 250 2.98 -11.40 17.19
N CYS A 251 4.10 -11.33 16.47
CA CYS A 251 4.33 -12.10 15.26
C CYS A 251 4.18 -13.59 15.57
N TYR A 252 3.24 -14.24 14.88
CA TYR A 252 3.31 -15.66 14.54
C TYR A 252 3.33 -15.78 13.02
#